data_AF-A0A968PX14-F1
#
_entry.id   AF-A0A968PX14-F1
#
_cell.length_a   1.000
_cell.length_b   1.000
_cell.length_c   1.000
_cell.angle_alpha   90.00
_cell.angle_beta   90.00
_cell.angle_gamma   90.00
#
_symmetry.space_group_name_H-M   'P 1'
#
loop_
_entity.id
_entity.type
_entity.pdbx_description
1 polymer ?
#
loop_
_entity_poly.entity_id
_entity_poly.type
_entity_poly.pdbx_seq_one_letter_code
_entity_poly.pdbx_strand_id
1 'polypeptide(L)'
;MNSDRFLLGTFLLLTILSAIAIGFLYDGKTWCNYFCPMAPVQMIYSEPSGLLGSEAHTAPPKTITQSMCRTVIPNGQEKSACVACKLSCIDIDAEAAHWDSIRRPDRKLVYYSYVGLVIGFYLYFWLYSGSWNFLSAGVWNETNQLATLMSPGFFIAGRAIAIPKLLAVPLTLTVTSWITYAIGLWVERHYKRRNKRLGYPLSVEQVQSRMFAVTTFLAFNLLFFMGVRPTLGYFPLFIQQILSWGAVVASSLWLVKSWNRSAQQYNRERDANLLRRQLSKLDIDFSQSLDGRSLEDLKPDELYALAKVLPGFTQDYRLQVYTGVVREALEQGSVTLSRSLGSFQPLRQNLEISEDTHWIVLDRLQTEEPTLFYSPYGQSRSADSAVLSPEERRTAIAQPTVYKSANRNPAAHRKTKPSTRNTKHTSDADATLLNFTPQDETDSGFDTSNSPKNHSDNASGETTMWRPESKP
;
A
#
# COMPACT_ATOMS: atom_id res chain seq x y z
N MET A 1 -8.86 -10.58 28.00
CA MET A 1 -7.81 -11.51 27.54
C MET A 1 -6.47 -11.18 28.17
N ASN A 2 -5.93 -9.96 28.02
CA ASN A 2 -4.63 -9.61 28.59
C ASN A 2 -4.54 -9.67 30.14
N SER A 3 -5.65 -9.53 30.85
CA SER A 3 -5.68 -9.60 32.33
C SER A 3 -5.70 -11.02 32.91
N ASP A 4 -5.98 -12.05 32.10
CA ASP A 4 -6.09 -13.45 32.58
C ASP A 4 -5.03 -14.32 31.91
N ARG A 5 -4.14 -14.88 32.73
CA ARG A 5 -2.99 -15.69 32.28
C ARG A 5 -3.42 -17.00 31.62
N PHE A 6 -4.47 -17.63 32.12
CA PHE A 6 -4.98 -18.88 31.56
C PHE A 6 -5.64 -18.61 30.21
N LEU A 7 -6.49 -17.59 30.13
CA LEU A 7 -7.16 -17.23 28.88
C LEU A 7 -6.16 -16.81 27.80
N LEU A 8 -5.13 -16.04 28.16
CA LEU A 8 -4.04 -15.69 27.25
C LEU A 8 -3.27 -16.93 26.79
N GLY A 9 -2.90 -17.82 27.71
CA GLY A 9 -2.20 -19.06 27.39
C GLY A 9 -3.00 -19.96 26.45
N THR A 10 -4.28 -20.18 26.75
CA THR A 10 -5.20 -20.95 25.90
C THR A 10 -5.34 -20.31 24.52
N PHE A 11 -5.49 -18.98 24.43
CA PHE A 11 -5.59 -18.28 23.15
C PHE A 11 -4.32 -18.45 22.30
N LEU A 12 -3.14 -18.30 22.91
CA LEU A 12 -1.86 -18.47 22.21
C LEU A 12 -1.69 -19.92 21.74
N LEU A 13 -2.00 -20.92 22.58
CA LEU A 13 -1.96 -22.33 22.21
C LEU A 13 -2.92 -22.65 21.07
N LEU A 14 -4.16 -22.15 21.12
CA LEU A 14 -5.14 -22.32 20.04
C LEU A 14 -4.66 -21.66 18.73
N THR A 15 -4.02 -20.49 18.83
CA THR A 15 -3.45 -19.81 17.66
C THR A 15 -2.32 -20.62 17.04
N ILE A 16 -1.42 -21.18 17.86
CA ILE A 16 -0.33 -22.06 17.40
C ILE A 16 -0.89 -23.34 16.77
N LEU A 17 -1.83 -24.01 17.43
CA LEU A 17 -2.47 -25.22 16.91
C LEU A 17 -3.20 -24.94 15.60
N SER A 18 -3.87 -23.80 15.48
CA SER A 18 -4.52 -23.39 14.23
C SER A 18 -3.50 -23.15 13.11
N ALA A 19 -2.36 -22.53 13.42
CA ALA A 19 -1.28 -22.33 12.46
C ALA A 19 -0.69 -23.66 11.98
N ILE A 20 -0.46 -24.61 12.90
CA ILE A 20 0.03 -25.96 12.57
C ILE A 20 -1.01 -26.72 11.72
N ALA A 21 -2.28 -26.69 12.12
CA ALA A 21 -3.36 -27.39 11.43
C ALA A 21 -3.55 -26.86 10.00
N ILE A 22 -3.59 -25.55 9.81
CA ILE A 22 -3.68 -24.94 8.47
C ILE A 22 -2.43 -25.24 7.65
N GLY A 23 -1.25 -25.21 8.28
CA GLY A 23 0.01 -25.57 7.63
C GLY A 23 0.05 -27.01 7.15
N PHE A 24 -0.56 -27.95 7.89
CA PHE A 24 -0.65 -29.35 7.49
C PHE A 24 -1.73 -29.60 6.42
N LEU A 25 -2.88 -28.92 6.52
CA LEU A 25 -4.03 -29.14 5.63
C LEU A 25 -3.90 -28.46 4.26
N TYR A 26 -3.27 -27.29 4.21
CA TYR A 26 -3.28 -26.42 3.02
C TYR A 26 -1.88 -25.98 2.59
N ASP A 27 -0.85 -26.68 3.06
CA ASP A 27 0.54 -26.21 3.13
C ASP A 27 0.66 -24.89 3.92
N GLY A 28 1.86 -24.59 4.47
CA GLY A 28 2.13 -23.34 5.22
C GLY A 28 1.78 -22.02 4.47
N LYS A 29 1.46 -22.13 3.19
CA LYS A 29 1.08 -21.11 2.22
C LYS A 29 -0.15 -20.30 2.58
N THR A 30 -1.16 -20.98 3.11
CA THR A 30 -2.50 -20.41 3.29
C THR A 30 -2.58 -19.59 4.58
N TRP A 31 -1.79 -19.96 5.59
CA TRP A 31 -1.71 -19.23 6.85
C TRP A 31 -1.25 -17.79 6.63
N CYS A 32 -0.06 -17.59 6.06
CA CYS A 32 0.52 -16.25 5.93
C CYS A 32 -0.33 -15.28 5.10
N ASN A 33 -1.02 -15.77 4.07
CA ASN A 33 -1.79 -14.91 3.16
C ASN A 33 -3.21 -14.61 3.63
N TYR A 34 -3.89 -15.57 4.28
CA TYR A 34 -5.32 -15.47 4.52
C TYR A 34 -5.70 -15.48 6.00
N PHE A 35 -4.95 -16.19 6.84
CA PHE A 35 -5.32 -16.41 8.23
C PHE A 35 -4.45 -15.64 9.22
N CYS A 36 -3.22 -15.27 8.83
CA CYS A 36 -2.29 -14.59 9.70
C CYS A 36 -2.86 -13.23 10.13
N PRO A 37 -3.19 -13.03 11.42
CA PRO A 37 -3.77 -11.78 11.89
C PRO A 37 -2.79 -10.61 11.81
N MET A 38 -1.48 -10.89 11.67
CA MET A 38 -0.44 -9.89 11.49
C MET A 38 -0.31 -9.40 10.05
N ALA A 39 -0.88 -10.09 9.06
CA ALA A 39 -0.72 -9.71 7.64
C ALA A 39 -1.19 -8.28 7.33
N PRO A 40 -2.36 -7.78 7.83
CA PRO A 40 -2.75 -6.39 7.64
C PRO A 40 -1.80 -5.38 8.30
N VAL A 41 -1.22 -5.74 9.46
CA VAL A 41 -0.29 -4.88 10.19
C VAL A 41 1.04 -4.79 9.44
N GLN A 42 1.58 -5.93 9.02
CA GLN A 42 2.78 -5.99 8.17
C GLN A 42 2.56 -5.22 6.88
N MET A 43 1.40 -5.33 6.26
CA MET A 43 1.07 -4.60 5.04
C MET A 43 1.16 -3.08 5.21
N ILE A 44 0.75 -2.56 6.37
CA ILE A 44 0.74 -1.12 6.67
C ILE A 44 2.14 -0.63 7.02
N TYR A 45 2.90 -1.38 7.83
CA TYR A 45 4.22 -0.93 8.29
C TYR A 45 5.39 -1.34 7.41
N SER A 46 5.24 -2.34 6.56
CA SER A 46 6.25 -2.79 5.59
C SER A 46 6.04 -2.12 4.22
N GLU A 47 5.68 -0.85 4.23
CA GLU A 47 5.53 -0.04 3.02
C GLU A 47 6.86 0.08 2.24
N PRO A 48 6.80 0.43 0.93
CA PRO A 48 7.97 0.48 0.08
C PRO A 48 9.05 1.41 0.66
N SER A 49 10.30 1.04 0.44
CA SER A 49 11.46 1.85 0.82
C SER A 49 11.61 2.11 2.33
N GLY A 50 11.37 1.10 3.18
CA GLY A 50 11.67 1.16 4.61
C GLY A 50 13.04 1.80 4.91
N LEU A 51 13.16 2.55 6.01
CA LEU A 51 14.37 3.34 6.29
C LEU A 51 15.64 2.50 6.38
N LEU A 52 15.53 1.32 6.98
CA LEU A 52 16.60 0.33 7.17
C LEU A 52 16.34 -0.96 6.39
N GLY A 53 15.36 -0.96 5.48
CA GLY A 53 15.00 -2.13 4.69
C GLY A 53 16.00 -2.34 3.55
N SER A 54 16.36 -3.60 3.30
CA SER A 54 17.09 -3.94 2.08
C SER A 54 16.17 -3.87 0.86
N GLU A 55 16.74 -3.42 -0.25
CA GLU A 55 16.05 -3.35 -1.54
C GLU A 55 16.20 -4.70 -2.26
N ALA A 56 15.18 -5.56 -2.13
CA ALA A 56 15.21 -6.91 -2.69
C ALA A 56 15.43 -6.92 -4.21
N HIS A 57 14.92 -5.91 -4.93
CA HIS A 57 15.04 -5.78 -6.38
C HIS A 57 16.42 -5.32 -6.87
N THR A 58 17.29 -4.82 -5.99
CA THR A 58 18.66 -4.40 -6.33
C THR A 58 19.73 -5.35 -5.78
N ALA A 59 19.38 -6.11 -4.76
CA ALA A 59 20.30 -6.98 -4.04
C ALA A 59 20.79 -8.18 -4.87
N PRO A 60 22.10 -8.51 -4.83
CA PRO A 60 22.71 -9.56 -5.66
C PRO A 60 22.04 -10.94 -5.53
N PRO A 61 22.15 -11.82 -6.55
CA PRO A 61 21.61 -13.17 -6.46
C PRO A 61 22.15 -13.90 -5.21
N LYS A 62 21.28 -14.63 -4.50
CA LYS A 62 21.62 -15.41 -3.28
C LYS A 62 21.94 -14.57 -2.03
N THR A 63 21.92 -13.24 -2.10
CA THR A 63 22.01 -12.42 -0.88
C THR A 63 20.81 -12.65 0.02
N ILE A 64 20.99 -12.47 1.33
CA ILE A 64 19.92 -12.62 2.33
C ILE A 64 18.97 -11.41 2.19
N THR A 65 18.11 -11.45 1.18
CA THR A 65 17.03 -10.50 1.00
C THR A 65 15.79 -11.08 1.66
N GLN A 66 15.48 -10.56 2.84
CA GLN A 66 14.24 -10.87 3.57
C GLN A 66 14.06 -12.37 3.88
N SER A 67 12.95 -12.74 4.52
CA SER A 67 12.71 -14.07 5.10
C SER A 67 12.30 -15.11 4.05
N MET A 68 13.20 -15.43 3.12
CA MET A 68 12.97 -16.44 2.08
C MET A 68 13.40 -17.85 2.51
N CYS A 69 12.53 -18.85 2.31
CA CYS A 69 12.91 -20.27 2.42
C CYS A 69 13.88 -20.68 1.30
N ARG A 70 14.91 -21.47 1.62
CA ARG A 70 15.97 -21.90 0.69
C ARG A 70 16.17 -23.41 0.73
N THR A 71 16.60 -23.97 -0.40
CA THR A 71 17.08 -25.35 -0.51
C THR A 71 18.41 -25.35 -1.24
N VAL A 72 19.29 -26.28 -0.90
CA VAL A 72 20.59 -26.44 -1.54
C VAL A 72 20.45 -27.53 -2.59
N ILE A 73 20.70 -27.17 -3.84
CA ILE A 73 20.76 -28.12 -4.96
C ILE A 73 22.03 -28.98 -4.78
N PRO A 74 22.07 -30.25 -5.25
CA PRO A 74 23.24 -31.13 -5.17
C PRO A 74 24.57 -30.50 -5.64
N ASN A 75 24.53 -29.49 -6.51
CA ASN A 75 25.70 -28.73 -6.98
C ASN A 75 26.20 -27.68 -5.96
N GLY A 76 25.73 -27.71 -4.70
CA GLY A 76 26.07 -26.74 -3.66
C GLY A 76 25.45 -25.35 -3.85
N GLN A 77 24.59 -25.17 -4.86
CA GLN A 77 23.96 -23.89 -5.14
C GLN A 77 22.64 -23.74 -4.39
N GLU A 78 22.49 -22.64 -3.65
CA GLU A 78 21.21 -22.26 -3.04
C GLU A 78 20.19 -21.86 -4.11
N LYS A 79 18.99 -22.43 -4.03
CA LYS A 79 17.79 -22.03 -4.78
C LYS A 79 16.69 -21.68 -3.80
N SER A 80 15.81 -20.77 -4.17
CA SER A 80 14.61 -20.49 -3.38
C SER A 80 13.77 -21.75 -3.26
N ALA A 81 13.56 -22.20 -2.02
CA ALA A 81 12.61 -23.27 -1.67
C ALA A 81 11.26 -22.69 -1.27
N CYS A 82 11.13 -21.36 -1.29
CA CYS A 82 9.86 -20.71 -1.05
C CYS A 82 8.85 -21.26 -2.05
N VAL A 83 7.87 -22.01 -1.52
CA VAL A 83 6.70 -22.41 -2.28
C VAL A 83 5.78 -21.19 -2.33
N ALA A 84 6.25 -20.15 -3.01
CA ALA A 84 5.59 -18.87 -3.11
C ALA A 84 4.16 -19.10 -3.61
N CYS A 85 3.19 -18.82 -2.74
CA CYS A 85 1.76 -19.01 -3.02
C CYS A 85 1.21 -17.90 -3.91
N LYS A 86 1.98 -16.81 -4.05
CA LYS A 86 1.71 -15.66 -4.90
C LYS A 86 3.02 -15.17 -5.52
N LEU A 87 2.95 -14.72 -6.78
CA LEU A 87 4.10 -14.23 -7.55
C LEU A 87 4.87 -13.10 -6.82
N SER A 88 4.16 -12.11 -6.28
CA SER A 88 4.73 -11.03 -5.45
C SER A 88 4.43 -11.26 -3.96
N CYS A 89 5.25 -12.08 -3.32
CA CYS A 89 5.17 -12.35 -1.88
C CYS A 89 5.87 -11.24 -1.09
N ILE A 90 5.24 -10.77 0.00
CA ILE A 90 5.78 -9.71 0.86
C ILE A 90 7.11 -10.12 1.52
N ASP A 91 7.30 -11.41 1.78
CA ASP A 91 8.52 -11.96 2.40
C ASP A 91 9.70 -12.07 1.41
N ILE A 92 9.45 -11.94 0.11
CA ILE A 92 10.45 -11.97 -0.96
C ILE A 92 10.82 -10.54 -1.35
N ASP A 93 9.79 -9.77 -1.70
CA ASP A 93 9.90 -8.37 -2.08
C ASP A 93 8.62 -7.64 -1.66
N ALA A 94 8.67 -7.02 -0.48
CA ALA A 94 7.58 -6.22 0.05
C ALA A 94 7.19 -5.05 -0.87
N GLU A 95 8.16 -4.47 -1.58
CA GLU A 95 7.89 -3.36 -2.49
C GLU A 95 7.18 -3.85 -3.77
N ALA A 96 7.61 -4.97 -4.36
CA ALA A 96 6.88 -5.62 -5.44
C ALA A 96 5.42 -5.93 -5.03
N ALA A 97 5.25 -6.51 -3.84
CA ALA A 97 3.93 -6.86 -3.32
C ALA A 97 3.04 -5.63 -3.11
N HIS A 98 3.61 -4.49 -2.70
CA HIS A 98 2.92 -3.21 -2.61
C HIS A 98 2.43 -2.75 -3.99
N TRP A 99 3.33 -2.63 -4.97
CA TRP A 99 2.97 -2.13 -6.30
C TRP A 99 2.00 -3.04 -7.07
N ASP A 100 2.10 -4.36 -6.92
CA ASP A 100 1.16 -5.31 -7.54
C ASP A 100 -0.28 -5.15 -7.04
N SER A 101 -0.43 -4.82 -5.75
CA SER A 101 -1.73 -4.81 -5.08
C SER A 101 -2.32 -3.42 -4.88
N ILE A 102 -1.58 -2.35 -5.16
CA ILE A 102 -1.94 -0.97 -4.82
C ILE A 102 -3.31 -0.54 -5.34
N ARG A 103 -3.69 -1.00 -6.54
CA ARG A 103 -4.96 -0.64 -7.20
C ARG A 103 -6.17 -1.41 -6.65
N ARG A 104 -5.97 -2.46 -5.86
CA ARG A 104 -7.06 -3.31 -5.40
C ARG A 104 -7.93 -2.56 -4.37
N PRO A 105 -9.27 -2.71 -4.41
CA PRO A 105 -10.17 -1.95 -3.55
C PRO A 105 -10.10 -2.37 -2.08
N ASP A 106 -9.76 -3.62 -1.80
CA ASP A 106 -9.50 -4.17 -0.47
C ASP A 106 -8.37 -3.40 0.24
N ARG A 107 -7.32 -2.99 -0.48
CA ARG A 107 -6.23 -2.19 0.09
C ARG A 107 -6.72 -0.86 0.64
N LYS A 108 -7.59 -0.16 -0.09
CA LYS A 108 -8.16 1.10 0.40
C LYS A 108 -8.97 0.90 1.68
N LEU A 109 -9.73 -0.19 1.75
CA LEU A 109 -10.46 -0.53 2.96
C LEU A 109 -9.48 -0.70 4.12
N VAL A 110 -8.48 -1.57 3.97
CA VAL A 110 -7.53 -1.86 5.04
C VAL A 110 -6.76 -0.62 5.49
N TYR A 111 -6.12 0.13 4.59
CA TYR A 111 -5.35 1.32 4.97
C TYR A 111 -6.21 2.35 5.69
N TYR A 112 -7.29 2.83 5.05
CA TYR A 112 -8.06 3.93 5.63
C TYR A 112 -8.82 3.52 6.90
N SER A 113 -9.34 2.29 6.96
CA SER A 113 -10.02 1.80 8.17
C SER A 113 -9.07 1.55 9.34
N TYR A 114 -7.80 1.19 9.08
CA TYR A 114 -6.83 0.92 10.13
C TYR A 114 -6.55 2.15 11.00
N VAL A 115 -6.51 3.35 10.41
CA VAL A 115 -6.43 4.60 11.20
C VAL A 115 -7.64 4.72 12.13
N GLY A 116 -8.85 4.41 11.65
CA GLY A 116 -10.04 4.40 12.48
C GLY A 116 -10.04 3.31 13.54
N LEU A 117 -9.46 2.16 13.27
CA LEU A 117 -9.27 1.09 14.25
C LEU A 117 -8.35 1.58 15.37
N VAL A 118 -7.22 2.20 15.04
CA VAL A 118 -6.29 2.80 16.01
C VAL A 118 -6.99 3.88 16.84
N ILE A 119 -7.67 4.83 16.19
CA ILE A 119 -8.41 5.89 16.87
C ILE A 119 -9.49 5.30 17.78
N GLY A 120 -10.28 4.36 17.26
CA GLY A 120 -11.39 3.73 17.99
C GLY A 120 -10.91 2.94 19.19
N PHE A 121 -9.78 2.23 19.07
CA PHE A 121 -9.17 1.51 20.18
C PHE A 121 -8.83 2.45 21.34
N TYR A 122 -8.16 3.57 21.08
CA TYR A 122 -7.80 4.52 22.14
C TYR A 122 -8.98 5.37 22.61
N LEU A 123 -9.85 5.79 21.70
CA LEU A 123 -11.08 6.53 22.01
C LEU A 123 -12.00 5.73 22.92
N TYR A 124 -12.05 4.40 22.76
CA TYR A 124 -12.88 3.55 23.61
C TYR A 124 -12.50 3.64 25.09
N PHE A 125 -11.22 3.83 25.44
CA PHE A 125 -10.83 4.01 26.86
C PHE A 125 -11.43 5.28 27.47
N TRP A 126 -11.50 6.36 26.68
CA TRP A 126 -12.19 7.58 27.10
C TRP A 126 -13.71 7.36 27.16
N LEU A 127 -14.30 6.70 26.16
CA LEU A 127 -15.73 6.38 26.15
C LEU A 127 -16.13 5.42 27.28
N TYR A 128 -15.22 4.57 27.75
CA TYR A 128 -15.45 3.63 28.85
C TYR A 128 -15.42 4.32 30.22
N SER A 129 -14.47 5.22 30.44
CA SER A 129 -14.20 5.81 31.77
C SER A 129 -14.63 7.27 31.91
N GLY A 130 -15.00 7.94 30.82
CA GLY A 130 -15.28 9.37 30.77
C GLY A 130 -14.04 10.28 30.91
N SER A 131 -12.83 9.72 31.05
CA SER A 131 -11.61 10.48 31.27
C SER A 131 -10.40 9.88 30.56
N TRP A 132 -9.44 10.72 30.18
CA TRP A 132 -8.17 10.25 29.61
C TRP A 132 -7.23 9.66 30.66
N ASN A 133 -7.50 9.92 31.95
CA ASN A 133 -6.70 9.43 33.06
C ASN A 133 -6.65 7.90 33.10
N PHE A 134 -7.72 7.23 32.67
CA PHE A 134 -7.74 5.77 32.57
C PHE A 134 -6.64 5.23 31.64
N LEU A 135 -6.38 5.92 30.52
CA LEU A 135 -5.35 5.57 29.54
C LEU A 135 -3.96 6.10 29.90
N SER A 136 -3.85 7.19 30.67
CA SER A 136 -2.53 7.70 31.07
C SER A 136 -1.99 7.04 32.35
N ALA A 137 -2.86 6.53 33.23
CA ALA A 137 -2.48 6.02 34.54
C ALA A 137 -2.18 4.52 34.60
N GLY A 138 -2.23 3.77 33.49
CA GLY A 138 -1.91 2.34 33.51
C GLY A 138 -3.04 1.43 33.99
N VAL A 139 -4.23 1.96 34.27
CA VAL A 139 -5.27 1.28 35.07
C VAL A 139 -6.09 0.25 34.26
N TRP A 140 -5.79 0.06 32.97
CA TRP A 140 -6.46 -0.94 32.11
C TRP A 140 -6.19 -2.40 32.50
N ASN A 141 -5.39 -2.66 33.54
CA ASN A 141 -5.13 -3.99 34.09
C ASN A 141 -6.10 -4.36 35.24
N GLU A 142 -7.40 -4.27 34.98
CA GLU A 142 -8.42 -4.73 35.93
C GLU A 142 -8.43 -6.27 36.01
N THR A 143 -8.46 -6.84 37.21
CA THR A 143 -8.34 -8.29 37.47
C THR A 143 -9.59 -9.10 37.11
N ASN A 144 -10.77 -8.47 36.99
CA ASN A 144 -12.05 -9.15 36.77
C ASN A 144 -12.80 -8.67 35.51
N GLN A 145 -12.10 -8.38 34.42
CA GLN A 145 -12.72 -7.86 33.19
C GLN A 145 -13.81 -8.75 32.60
N LEU A 146 -13.69 -10.09 32.72
CA LEU A 146 -14.66 -11.05 32.20
C LEU A 146 -16.04 -10.89 32.87
N ALA A 147 -16.08 -10.68 34.19
CA ALA A 147 -17.33 -10.48 34.92
C ALA A 147 -18.06 -9.18 34.49
N THR A 148 -17.32 -8.22 33.94
CA THR A 148 -17.86 -6.92 33.52
C THR A 148 -18.28 -6.86 32.05
N LEU A 149 -18.21 -7.97 31.30
CA LEU A 149 -18.55 -8.00 29.87
C LEU A 149 -19.97 -7.51 29.55
N MET A 150 -20.92 -7.83 30.44
CA MET A 150 -22.33 -7.44 30.32
C MET A 150 -22.66 -6.11 31.02
N SER A 151 -21.69 -5.50 31.71
CA SER A 151 -21.92 -4.20 32.33
C SER A 151 -21.97 -3.09 31.27
N PRO A 152 -22.50 -1.90 31.60
CA PRO A 152 -22.46 -0.74 30.72
C PRO A 152 -21.05 -0.48 30.19
N GLY A 153 -20.94 -0.30 28.88
CA GLY A 153 -19.66 -0.11 28.18
C GLY A 153 -19.38 1.32 27.73
N PHE A 154 -20.37 2.21 27.85
CA PHE A 154 -20.21 3.63 27.53
C PHE A 154 -20.55 4.50 28.74
N PHE A 155 -19.71 5.49 28.97
CA PHE A 155 -19.85 6.52 29.98
C PHE A 155 -19.69 7.89 29.31
N ILE A 156 -20.82 8.51 28.98
CA ILE A 156 -20.87 9.77 28.22
C ILE A 156 -21.60 10.81 29.06
N ALA A 157 -21.01 12.01 29.18
CA ALA A 157 -21.59 13.13 29.94
C ALA A 157 -22.01 12.77 31.39
N GLY A 158 -21.19 11.95 32.07
CA GLY A 158 -21.45 11.52 33.44
C GLY A 158 -22.53 10.45 33.60
N ARG A 159 -23.07 9.91 32.49
CA ARG A 159 -24.10 8.86 32.51
C ARG A 159 -23.60 7.58 31.86
N ALA A 160 -23.83 6.46 32.53
CA ALA A 160 -23.60 5.14 31.98
C ALA A 160 -24.74 4.77 31.01
N ILE A 161 -24.40 4.44 29.77
CA ILE A 161 -25.36 3.97 28.77
C ILE A 161 -25.39 2.44 28.85
N ALA A 162 -26.59 1.87 28.94
CA ALA A 162 -26.84 0.44 29.12
C ALA A 162 -26.59 -0.41 27.85
N ILE A 163 -25.49 -0.15 27.14
CA ILE A 163 -24.98 -0.99 26.06
C ILE A 163 -23.86 -1.85 26.67
N PRO A 164 -23.95 -3.19 26.66
CA PRO A 164 -22.91 -4.07 27.15
C PRO A 164 -21.54 -3.80 26.52
N LYS A 165 -20.44 -3.94 27.28
CA LYS A 165 -19.06 -3.82 26.75
C LYS A 165 -18.83 -4.68 25.51
N LEU A 166 -19.42 -5.89 25.49
CA LEU A 166 -19.34 -6.83 24.36
C LEU A 166 -19.83 -6.24 23.04
N LEU A 167 -20.80 -5.31 23.09
CA LEU A 167 -21.32 -4.61 21.91
C LEU A 167 -20.69 -3.22 21.74
N ALA A 168 -20.37 -2.53 22.84
CA ALA A 168 -19.81 -1.18 22.82
C ALA A 168 -18.44 -1.12 22.12
N VAL A 169 -17.57 -2.11 22.38
CA VAL A 169 -16.24 -2.20 21.76
C VAL A 169 -16.32 -2.36 20.24
N PRO A 170 -16.95 -3.41 19.67
CA PRO A 170 -17.02 -3.58 18.22
C PRO A 170 -17.79 -2.44 17.55
N LEU A 171 -18.82 -1.88 18.20
CA LEU A 171 -19.53 -0.71 17.67
C LEU A 171 -18.59 0.49 17.53
N THR A 172 -17.80 0.79 18.56
CA THR A 172 -16.84 1.90 18.49
C THR A 172 -15.84 1.69 17.37
N LEU A 173 -15.22 0.50 17.31
CA LEU A 173 -14.20 0.17 16.30
C LEU A 173 -14.77 0.23 14.88
N THR A 174 -15.98 -0.30 14.66
CA THR A 174 -16.61 -0.32 13.33
C THR A 174 -17.02 1.08 12.88
N VAL A 175 -17.58 1.90 13.77
CA VAL A 175 -17.97 3.28 13.45
C VAL A 175 -16.75 4.13 13.14
N THR A 176 -15.69 4.10 13.95
CA THR A 176 -14.48 4.89 13.69
C THR A 176 -13.75 4.43 12.43
N SER A 177 -13.70 3.11 12.20
CA SER A 177 -13.16 2.51 10.96
C SER A 177 -13.93 2.96 9.72
N TRP A 178 -15.27 3.00 9.80
CA TRP A 178 -16.12 3.44 8.69
C TRP A 178 -15.97 4.94 8.41
N ILE A 179 -15.94 5.77 9.45
CA ILE A 179 -15.75 7.23 9.32
C ILE A 179 -14.41 7.53 8.64
N THR A 180 -13.32 6.94 9.13
CA THR A 180 -11.98 7.15 8.56
C THR A 180 -11.86 6.60 7.14
N TYR A 181 -12.49 5.46 6.83
CA TYR A 181 -12.60 4.96 5.47
C TYR A 181 -13.31 5.95 4.54
N ALA A 182 -14.46 6.50 4.96
CA ALA A 182 -15.20 7.49 4.18
C ALA A 182 -14.39 8.79 3.97
N ILE A 183 -13.70 9.27 5.01
CA ILE A 183 -12.81 10.42 4.94
C ILE A 183 -11.66 10.15 3.97
N GLY A 184 -11.00 8.99 4.06
CA GLY A 184 -9.89 8.62 3.16
C GLY A 184 -10.32 8.62 1.69
N LEU A 185 -11.48 8.04 1.38
CA LEU A 185 -12.05 8.09 0.03
C LEU A 185 -12.38 9.52 -0.43
N TRP A 186 -12.86 10.38 0.47
CA TRP A 186 -13.16 11.77 0.16
C TRP A 186 -11.88 12.57 -0.11
N VAL A 187 -10.86 12.44 0.74
CA VAL A 187 -9.55 13.08 0.59
C VAL A 187 -8.86 12.64 -0.70
N GLU A 188 -8.85 11.35 -1.01
CA GLU A 188 -8.23 10.81 -2.23
C GLU A 188 -8.87 11.44 -3.49
N ARG A 189 -10.21 11.51 -3.53
CA ARG A 189 -10.94 12.15 -4.65
C ARG A 189 -10.62 13.64 -4.74
N HIS A 190 -10.55 14.33 -3.62
CA HIS A 190 -10.24 15.76 -3.59
C HIS A 190 -8.81 16.03 -4.05
N TYR A 191 -7.85 15.26 -3.57
CA TYR A 191 -6.44 15.35 -3.96
C TYR A 191 -6.25 15.12 -5.46
N LYS A 192 -6.89 14.08 -6.03
CA LYS A 192 -6.87 13.81 -7.47
C LYS A 192 -7.45 14.98 -8.29
N ARG A 193 -8.56 15.57 -7.83
CA ARG A 193 -9.18 16.74 -8.50
C ARG A 193 -8.29 17.98 -8.42
N ARG A 194 -7.68 18.24 -7.26
CA ARG A 194 -6.79 19.38 -7.05
C ARG A 194 -5.55 19.30 -7.95
N ASN A 195 -4.90 18.14 -8.03
CA ASN A 195 -3.70 17.99 -8.87
C ASN A 195 -4.02 18.09 -10.36
N LYS A 196 -5.19 17.60 -10.79
CA LYS A 196 -5.66 17.81 -12.17
C LYS A 196 -5.86 19.29 -12.49
N ARG A 197 -6.35 20.09 -11.53
CA ARG A 197 -6.52 21.54 -11.70
C ARG A 197 -5.18 22.30 -11.71
N LEU A 198 -4.19 21.82 -10.96
CA LEU A 198 -2.84 22.41 -10.89
C LEU A 198 -1.95 22.05 -12.09
N GLY A 199 -2.45 21.27 -13.07
CA GLY A 199 -1.68 20.91 -14.27
C GLY A 199 -0.66 19.77 -14.08
N TYR A 200 -0.63 19.13 -12.90
CA TYR A 200 0.24 18.00 -12.60
C TYR A 200 -0.58 16.72 -12.41
N PRO A 201 -1.07 16.07 -13.49
CA PRO A 201 -1.84 14.85 -13.38
C PRO A 201 -0.95 13.71 -12.87
N LEU A 202 -1.11 13.36 -11.60
CA LEU A 202 -0.46 12.19 -11.01
C LEU A 202 -1.12 10.89 -11.50
N SER A 203 -0.34 9.81 -11.57
CA SER A 203 -0.90 8.49 -11.82
C SER A 203 -1.78 8.04 -10.64
N VAL A 204 -2.67 7.08 -10.89
CA VAL A 204 -3.58 6.59 -9.85
C VAL A 204 -2.79 5.90 -8.73
N GLU A 205 -1.74 5.16 -9.08
CA GLU A 205 -0.83 4.49 -8.16
C GLU A 205 -0.07 5.49 -7.30
N GLN A 206 0.42 6.58 -7.89
CA GLN A 206 1.11 7.62 -7.13
C GLN A 206 0.18 8.29 -6.11
N VAL A 207 -1.07 8.57 -6.50
CA VAL A 207 -2.07 9.11 -5.58
C VAL A 207 -2.33 8.13 -4.43
N GLN A 208 -2.55 6.86 -4.74
CA GLN A 208 -2.81 5.82 -3.73
C GLN A 208 -1.62 5.62 -2.80
N SER A 209 -0.40 5.51 -3.34
CA SER A 209 0.84 5.33 -2.58
C SER A 209 1.04 6.47 -1.58
N ARG A 210 0.87 7.72 -2.01
CA ARG A 210 0.96 8.89 -1.12
C ARG A 210 -0.11 8.90 -0.03
N MET A 211 -1.35 8.53 -0.37
CA MET A 211 -2.43 8.46 0.61
C MET A 211 -2.20 7.35 1.63
N PHE A 212 -1.71 6.19 1.19
CA PHE A 212 -1.32 5.08 2.08
C PHE A 212 -0.16 5.50 2.98
N ALA A 213 0.87 6.15 2.45
CA ALA A 213 1.99 6.65 3.25
C ALA A 213 1.55 7.65 4.34
N VAL A 214 0.63 8.57 4.02
CA VAL A 214 0.05 9.50 5.02
C VAL A 214 -0.76 8.74 6.08
N THR A 215 -1.52 7.74 5.64
CA THR A 215 -2.36 6.92 6.51
C THR A 215 -1.49 6.12 7.49
N THR A 216 -0.41 5.50 7.00
CA THR A 216 0.59 4.79 7.79
C THR A 216 1.33 5.72 8.74
N PHE A 217 1.76 6.89 8.26
CA PHE A 217 2.38 7.91 9.10
C PHE A 217 1.45 8.33 10.26
N LEU A 218 0.17 8.57 9.97
CA LEU A 218 -0.81 8.94 10.98
C LEU A 218 -1.07 7.80 11.97
N ALA A 219 -1.27 6.57 11.47
CA ALA A 219 -1.49 5.40 12.32
C ALA A 219 -0.30 5.14 13.25
N PHE A 220 0.93 5.18 12.71
CA PHE A 220 2.16 5.03 13.49
C PHE A 220 2.25 6.06 14.61
N ASN A 221 2.09 7.35 14.27
CA ASN A 221 2.20 8.42 15.26
C ASN A 221 1.09 8.33 16.32
N LEU A 222 -0.15 8.01 15.93
CA LEU A 222 -1.24 7.82 16.88
C LEU A 222 -0.96 6.66 17.86
N LEU A 223 -0.52 5.50 17.36
CA LEU A 223 -0.13 4.36 18.21
C LEU A 223 1.05 4.71 19.12
N PHE A 224 2.03 5.42 18.60
CA PHE A 224 3.19 5.83 19.40
C PHE A 224 2.78 6.78 20.52
N PHE A 225 2.04 7.85 20.20
CA PHE A 225 1.65 8.87 21.19
C PHE A 225 0.61 8.38 22.20
N MET A 226 -0.37 7.58 21.76
CA MET A 226 -1.47 7.12 22.61
C MET A 226 -1.16 5.79 23.32
N GLY A 227 -0.27 4.96 22.78
CA GLY A 227 0.05 3.65 23.31
C GLY A 227 1.43 3.54 23.93
N VAL A 228 2.47 3.89 23.16
CA VAL A 228 3.87 3.70 23.60
C VAL A 228 4.27 4.77 24.60
N ARG A 229 4.02 6.06 24.31
CA ARG A 229 4.45 7.16 25.18
C ARG A 229 3.95 7.06 26.62
N PRO A 230 2.68 6.70 26.91
CA PRO A 230 2.22 6.50 28.29
C PRO A 230 2.97 5.38 29.01
N THR A 231 3.38 4.31 28.31
CA THR A 231 4.13 3.20 28.91
C THR A 231 5.61 3.52 29.13
N LEU A 232 6.15 4.55 28.48
CA LEU A 232 7.50 5.04 28.75
C LEU A 232 7.65 5.73 30.11
N GLY A 233 6.55 5.92 30.86
CA GLY A 233 6.55 6.49 32.21
C GLY A 233 7.49 5.80 33.21
N TYR A 234 7.89 4.54 32.95
CA TYR A 234 8.87 3.80 33.76
C TYR A 234 10.32 4.25 33.54
N PHE A 235 10.62 5.02 32.49
CA PHE A 235 11.97 5.49 32.17
C PHE A 235 12.21 6.94 32.62
N PRO A 236 13.48 7.35 32.84
CA PRO A 236 13.85 8.74 33.04
C PRO A 236 13.34 9.67 31.93
N LEU A 237 12.97 10.90 32.30
CA LEU A 237 12.31 11.88 31.42
C LEU A 237 13.10 12.16 30.12
N PHE A 238 14.42 12.15 30.20
CA PHE A 238 15.30 12.30 29.03
C PHE A 238 15.15 11.17 28.01
N ILE A 239 15.07 9.90 28.47
CA ILE A 239 14.89 8.74 27.58
C ILE A 239 13.51 8.80 26.92
N GLN A 240 12.46 9.17 27.69
CA GLN A 240 11.12 9.36 27.13
C GLN A 240 11.12 10.39 26.00
N GLN A 241 11.85 11.51 26.19
CA GLN A 241 11.92 12.59 25.22
C GLN A 241 12.72 12.19 23.97
N ILE A 242 13.85 11.48 24.12
CA ILE A 242 14.62 10.95 23.00
C ILE A 242 13.77 10.00 22.16
N LEU A 243 13.11 9.02 22.80
CA LEU A 243 12.29 8.05 22.07
C LEU A 243 11.12 8.72 21.37
N SER A 244 10.51 9.73 22.01
CA SER A 244 9.39 10.49 21.43
C SER A 244 9.81 11.29 20.20
N TRP A 245 10.88 12.08 20.30
CA TRP A 245 11.41 12.80 19.14
C TRP A 245 11.93 11.85 18.07
N GLY A 246 12.62 10.78 18.47
CA GLY A 246 13.14 9.76 17.56
C GLY A 246 12.03 9.13 16.72
N ALA A 247 10.88 8.80 17.31
CA ALA A 247 9.73 8.25 16.59
C ALA A 247 9.14 9.25 15.58
N VAL A 248 8.99 10.52 15.96
CA VAL A 248 8.49 11.58 15.06
C VAL A 248 9.47 11.82 13.90
N VAL A 249 10.76 11.92 14.19
CA VAL A 249 11.80 12.11 13.17
C VAL A 249 11.87 10.91 12.23
N ALA A 250 11.89 9.68 12.75
CA ALA A 250 11.93 8.47 11.94
C ALA A 250 10.69 8.37 11.03
N SER A 251 9.48 8.55 11.57
CA SER A 251 8.26 8.51 10.77
C SER A 251 8.19 9.62 9.72
N SER A 252 8.70 10.81 10.02
CA SER A 252 8.75 11.94 9.08
C SER A 252 9.78 11.71 7.96
N LEU A 253 10.98 11.25 8.30
CA LEU A 253 12.01 10.89 7.31
C LEU A 253 11.52 9.79 6.38
N TRP A 254 10.85 8.78 6.95
CA TRP A 254 10.24 7.72 6.18
C TRP A 254 9.14 8.25 5.24
N LEU A 255 8.24 9.12 5.74
CA LEU A 255 7.19 9.73 4.90
C LEU A 255 7.78 10.51 3.72
N VAL A 256 8.84 11.29 3.95
CA VAL A 256 9.53 12.04 2.89
C VAL A 256 10.15 11.10 1.86
N LYS A 257 10.79 10.01 2.29
CA LYS A 257 11.37 8.98 1.41
C LYS A 257 10.28 8.31 0.55
N SER A 258 9.18 7.89 1.18
CA SER A 258 8.07 7.20 0.52
C SER A 258 7.26 8.11 -0.40
N TRP A 259 7.20 9.42 -0.13
CA TRP A 259 6.39 10.38 -0.89
C TRP A 259 6.75 10.48 -2.38
N ASN A 260 8.04 10.33 -2.68
CA ASN A 260 8.59 10.42 -4.03
C ASN A 260 8.69 9.05 -4.72
N ARG A 261 8.40 7.96 -4.01
CA ARG A 261 8.50 6.61 -4.55
C ARG A 261 7.38 6.34 -5.56
N SER A 262 7.68 5.63 -6.64
CA SER A 262 6.70 5.28 -7.67
C SER A 262 6.98 3.89 -8.26
N ALA A 263 5.92 3.23 -8.72
CA ALA A 263 6.03 1.94 -9.44
C ALA A 263 6.99 2.01 -10.63
N GLN A 264 7.05 3.16 -11.32
CA GLN A 264 7.95 3.36 -12.45
C GLN A 264 9.42 3.37 -12.01
N GLN A 265 9.71 4.04 -10.90
CA GLN A 265 11.08 4.07 -10.36
C GLN A 265 11.50 2.66 -9.92
N TYR A 266 10.63 1.94 -9.21
CA TYR A 266 10.88 0.56 -8.81
C TYR A 266 11.18 -0.35 -10.03
N ASN A 267 10.31 -0.33 -11.05
CA ASN A 267 10.51 -1.15 -12.25
C ASN A 267 11.82 -0.81 -12.98
N ARG A 268 12.18 0.48 -13.07
CA ARG A 268 13.44 0.91 -13.69
C ARG A 268 14.66 0.42 -12.92
N GLU A 269 14.64 0.52 -11.59
CA GLU A 269 15.73 0.04 -10.74
C GLU A 269 15.89 -1.48 -10.87
N ARG A 270 14.79 -2.23 -10.81
CA ARG A 270 14.79 -3.68 -11.00
C ARG A 270 15.38 -4.06 -12.36
N ASP A 271 14.80 -3.52 -13.43
CA ASP A 271 15.17 -3.87 -14.80
C ASP A 271 16.61 -3.47 -15.12
N ALA A 272 17.09 -2.34 -14.60
CA ALA A 272 18.49 -1.95 -14.73
C ALA A 272 19.42 -2.92 -13.99
N ASN A 273 19.07 -3.36 -12.79
CA ASN A 273 19.88 -4.36 -12.09
C ASN A 273 19.91 -5.71 -12.82
N LEU A 274 18.79 -6.16 -13.36
CA LEU A 274 18.74 -7.36 -14.20
C LEU A 274 19.59 -7.18 -15.47
N LEU A 275 19.46 -6.04 -16.16
CA LEU A 275 20.27 -5.71 -17.32
C LEU A 275 21.76 -5.72 -16.99
N ARG A 276 22.17 -5.13 -15.86
CA ARG A 276 23.56 -5.10 -15.41
C ARG A 276 24.12 -6.51 -15.27
N ARG A 277 23.37 -7.41 -14.63
CA ARG A 277 23.77 -8.82 -14.44
C ARG A 277 23.90 -9.60 -15.74
N GLN A 278 23.10 -9.26 -16.73
CA GLN A 278 23.17 -9.94 -18.03
C GLN A 278 24.29 -9.37 -18.89
N LEU A 279 24.56 -8.06 -18.80
CA LEU A 279 25.72 -7.43 -19.42
C LEU A 279 27.04 -7.95 -18.83
N SER A 280 27.12 -8.13 -17.51
CA SER A 280 28.33 -8.66 -16.84
C SER A 280 28.65 -10.12 -17.20
N LYS A 281 27.71 -10.85 -17.82
CA LYS A 281 27.93 -12.22 -18.31
C LYS A 281 28.48 -12.25 -19.73
N LEU A 282 28.46 -11.12 -20.44
CA LEU A 282 29.03 -11.03 -21.77
C LEU A 282 30.54 -10.81 -21.65
N ASP A 283 31.29 -11.53 -22.48
CA ASP A 283 32.75 -11.42 -22.58
C ASP A 283 33.14 -10.21 -23.46
N ILE A 284 32.59 -9.03 -23.12
CA ILE A 284 32.86 -7.77 -23.81
C ILE A 284 33.67 -6.88 -22.86
N ASP A 285 34.75 -6.31 -23.36
CA ASP A 285 35.56 -5.39 -22.56
C ASP A 285 34.89 -4.01 -22.50
N PHE A 286 34.16 -3.77 -21.41
CA PHE A 286 33.44 -2.51 -21.18
C PHE A 286 34.38 -1.37 -20.76
N SER A 287 35.65 -1.65 -20.43
CA SER A 287 36.60 -0.67 -19.89
C SER A 287 36.85 0.50 -20.84
N GLN A 288 36.87 0.24 -22.16
CA GLN A 288 37.08 1.26 -23.18
C GLN A 288 35.87 2.19 -23.39
N SER A 289 34.66 1.73 -23.05
CA SER A 289 33.41 2.51 -23.21
C SER A 289 32.97 3.22 -21.93
N LEU A 290 33.55 2.87 -20.78
CA LEU A 290 33.15 3.35 -19.46
C LEU A 290 34.17 4.31 -18.80
N ASP A 291 35.17 4.78 -19.55
CA ASP A 291 36.24 5.67 -19.05
C ASP A 291 36.85 5.20 -17.71
N GLY A 292 37.02 3.88 -17.55
CA GLY A 292 37.56 3.26 -16.33
C GLY A 292 36.57 3.05 -15.17
N ARG A 293 35.27 3.40 -15.32
CA ARG A 293 34.22 3.05 -14.34
C ARG A 293 33.80 1.58 -14.51
N SER A 294 33.44 0.94 -13.40
CA SER A 294 32.88 -0.41 -13.41
C SER A 294 31.37 -0.37 -13.78
N LEU A 295 30.80 -1.49 -14.25
CA LEU A 295 29.37 -1.61 -14.55
C LEU A 295 28.50 -1.38 -13.30
N GLU A 296 29.05 -1.68 -12.13
CA GLU A 296 28.45 -1.55 -10.82
C GLU A 296 28.22 -0.09 -10.43
N ASP A 297 29.04 0.83 -10.94
CA ASP A 297 28.98 2.25 -10.62
C ASP A 297 27.94 3.03 -11.44
N LEU A 298 27.35 2.43 -12.48
CA LEU A 298 26.39 3.11 -13.36
C LEU A 298 25.02 3.23 -12.72
N LYS A 299 24.41 4.43 -12.80
CA LYS A 299 22.99 4.62 -12.46
C LYS A 299 22.08 3.91 -13.47
N PRO A 300 20.82 3.60 -13.11
CA PRO A 300 19.87 2.94 -14.04
C PRO A 300 19.78 3.61 -15.40
N ASP A 301 19.70 4.95 -15.44
CA ASP A 301 19.59 5.70 -16.70
C ASP A 301 20.88 5.64 -17.54
N GLU A 302 22.06 5.65 -16.90
CA GLU A 302 23.35 5.50 -17.58
C GLU A 302 23.50 4.10 -18.18
N LEU A 303 23.00 3.07 -17.49
CA LEU A 303 23.05 1.69 -17.95
C LEU A 303 22.16 1.46 -19.18
N TYR A 304 20.96 2.05 -19.21
CA TYR A 304 20.11 2.02 -20.39
C TYR A 304 20.73 2.75 -21.58
N ALA A 305 21.40 3.89 -21.33
CA ALA A 305 22.13 4.61 -22.36
C ALA A 305 23.30 3.78 -22.91
N LEU A 306 24.06 3.12 -22.01
CA LEU A 306 25.14 2.23 -22.39
C LEU A 306 24.64 1.12 -23.32
N ALA A 307 23.58 0.41 -22.95
CA ALA A 307 23.04 -0.68 -23.75
C ALA A 307 22.57 -0.25 -25.16
N LYS A 308 22.25 1.03 -25.33
CA LYS A 308 21.86 1.61 -26.62
C LYS A 308 23.05 1.98 -27.51
N VAL A 309 24.14 2.46 -26.90
CA VAL A 309 25.26 3.10 -27.60
C VAL A 309 26.49 2.18 -27.70
N LEU A 310 26.47 1.01 -27.04
CA LEU A 310 27.62 0.13 -26.96
C LEU A 310 28.12 -0.32 -28.36
N PRO A 311 29.35 0.05 -28.75
CA PRO A 311 29.92 -0.35 -30.03
C PRO A 311 30.15 -1.88 -30.06
N GLY A 312 29.73 -2.55 -31.13
CA GLY A 312 29.82 -4.01 -31.25
C GLY A 312 28.68 -4.80 -30.61
N PHE A 313 27.69 -4.13 -29.99
CA PHE A 313 26.51 -4.80 -29.44
C PHE A 313 25.51 -5.16 -30.53
N THR A 314 25.77 -6.30 -31.18
CA THR A 314 24.95 -6.87 -32.26
C THR A 314 23.52 -7.19 -31.80
N GLN A 315 22.62 -7.38 -32.76
CA GLN A 315 21.24 -7.77 -32.48
C GLN A 315 21.14 -9.09 -31.71
N ASP A 316 22.08 -10.01 -31.93
CA ASP A 316 22.14 -11.28 -31.22
C ASP A 316 22.49 -11.10 -29.74
N TYR A 317 23.44 -10.23 -29.41
CA TYR A 317 23.77 -9.91 -28.02
C TYR A 317 22.61 -9.19 -27.32
N ARG A 318 21.93 -8.26 -28.00
CA ARG A 318 20.72 -7.61 -27.49
C ARG A 318 19.63 -8.63 -27.15
N LEU A 319 19.39 -9.58 -28.05
CA LEU A 319 18.41 -10.63 -27.86
C LEU A 319 18.80 -11.59 -26.74
N GLN A 320 20.08 -11.95 -26.64
CA GLN A 320 20.60 -12.80 -25.57
C GLN A 320 20.44 -12.15 -24.20
N VAL A 321 20.86 -10.89 -24.06
CA VAL A 321 20.71 -10.10 -22.83
C VAL A 321 19.24 -9.98 -22.46
N TYR A 322 18.39 -9.62 -23.44
CA TYR A 322 16.96 -9.50 -23.23
C TYR A 322 16.32 -10.81 -22.77
N THR A 323 16.65 -11.93 -23.40
CA THR A 323 16.18 -13.27 -23.02
C THR A 323 16.62 -13.61 -21.60
N GLY A 324 17.87 -13.29 -21.24
CA GLY A 324 18.39 -13.48 -19.90
C GLY A 324 17.65 -12.65 -18.84
N VAL A 325 17.32 -11.38 -19.14
CA VAL A 325 16.55 -10.52 -18.24
C VAL A 325 15.13 -11.08 -18.03
N VAL A 326 14.45 -11.47 -19.11
CA VAL A 326 13.09 -12.03 -19.03
C VAL A 326 13.09 -13.35 -18.24
N ARG A 327 14.06 -14.23 -18.50
CA ARG A 327 14.23 -15.49 -17.75
C ARG A 327 14.38 -15.22 -16.26
N GLU A 328 15.35 -14.38 -15.89
CA GLU A 328 15.66 -14.10 -14.48
C GLU A 328 14.48 -13.42 -13.76
N ALA A 329 13.75 -12.53 -14.44
CA ALA A 329 12.57 -11.91 -13.87
C ALA A 329 11.42 -12.89 -13.61
N LEU A 330 11.23 -13.87 -14.51
CA LEU A 330 10.25 -14.95 -14.35
C LEU A 330 10.67 -15.92 -13.24
N GLU A 331 11.95 -16.28 -13.16
CA GLU A 331 12.51 -17.09 -12.07
C GLU A 331 12.27 -16.45 -10.70
N GLN A 332 12.48 -15.14 -10.60
CA GLN A 332 12.30 -14.37 -9.37
C GLN A 332 10.82 -14.14 -9.02
N GLY A 333 9.88 -14.43 -9.92
CA GLY A 333 8.46 -14.11 -9.72
C GLY A 333 8.17 -12.60 -9.71
N SER A 334 9.06 -11.79 -10.29
CA SER A 334 8.88 -10.33 -10.29
C SER A 334 7.88 -9.85 -11.36
N VAL A 335 7.59 -10.68 -12.38
CA VAL A 335 6.75 -10.35 -13.54
C VAL A 335 5.88 -11.55 -13.96
N THR A 336 4.61 -11.33 -14.32
CA THR A 336 3.73 -12.34 -14.93
C THR A 336 3.81 -12.32 -16.46
N LEU A 337 3.45 -13.42 -17.12
CA LEU A 337 3.36 -13.49 -18.59
C LEU A 337 2.43 -12.42 -19.18
N SER A 338 1.25 -12.24 -18.58
CA SER A 338 0.26 -11.25 -19.03
C SER A 338 0.72 -9.80 -18.86
N ARG A 339 1.70 -9.53 -17.98
CA ARG A 339 2.22 -8.18 -17.71
C ARG A 339 3.65 -7.97 -18.23
N SER A 340 4.31 -8.99 -18.75
CA SER A 340 5.73 -8.92 -19.15
C SER A 340 5.96 -7.93 -20.27
N LEU A 341 5.06 -7.91 -21.26
CA LEU A 341 5.15 -7.01 -22.40
C LEU A 341 5.19 -5.53 -21.96
N GLY A 342 4.24 -5.16 -21.09
CA GLY A 342 4.12 -3.80 -20.55
C GLY A 342 5.21 -3.47 -19.53
N SER A 343 5.60 -4.43 -18.69
CA SER A 343 6.63 -4.23 -17.66
C SER A 343 7.99 -3.95 -18.28
N PHE A 344 8.36 -4.68 -19.34
CA PHE A 344 9.63 -4.52 -20.05
C PHE A 344 9.59 -3.53 -21.20
N GLN A 345 8.51 -2.75 -21.37
CA GLN A 345 8.41 -1.77 -22.45
C GLN A 345 9.62 -0.81 -22.51
N PRO A 346 10.11 -0.22 -21.39
CA PRO A 346 11.26 0.68 -21.45
C PRO A 346 12.53 -0.04 -21.91
N LEU A 347 12.78 -1.25 -21.40
CA LEU A 347 13.93 -2.06 -21.77
C LEU A 347 13.89 -2.48 -23.25
N ARG A 348 12.72 -2.93 -23.72
CA ARG A 348 12.47 -3.29 -25.12
C ARG A 348 12.76 -2.14 -26.07
N GLN A 349 12.27 -0.94 -25.73
CA GLN A 349 12.50 0.26 -26.54
C GLN A 349 13.99 0.64 -26.59
N ASN A 350 14.71 0.51 -25.48
CA ASN A 350 16.15 0.82 -25.42
C ASN A 350 17.02 -0.22 -26.14
N LEU A 351 16.61 -1.49 -26.16
CA LEU A 351 17.29 -2.58 -26.87
C LEU A 351 16.78 -2.81 -28.31
N GLU A 352 15.85 -1.99 -28.78
CA GLU A 352 15.23 -2.11 -30.12
C GLU A 352 14.58 -3.50 -30.36
N ILE A 353 13.95 -4.06 -29.33
CA ILE A 353 13.26 -5.36 -29.36
C ILE A 353 11.77 -5.15 -29.69
N SER A 354 11.30 -5.75 -30.79
CA SER A 354 9.90 -5.67 -31.24
C SER A 354 8.94 -6.46 -30.33
N GLU A 355 7.65 -6.14 -30.36
CA GLU A 355 6.61 -6.91 -29.62
C GLU A 355 6.59 -8.38 -30.04
N ASP A 356 6.70 -8.66 -31.34
CA ASP A 356 6.73 -10.02 -31.86
C ASP A 356 7.95 -10.79 -31.34
N THR A 357 9.12 -10.13 -31.30
CA THR A 357 10.34 -10.71 -30.73
C THR A 357 10.18 -11.03 -29.24
N HIS A 358 9.46 -10.22 -28.46
CA HIS A 358 9.16 -10.54 -27.06
C HIS A 358 8.37 -11.84 -26.92
N TRP A 359 7.35 -12.03 -27.75
CA TRP A 359 6.55 -13.25 -27.73
C TRP A 359 7.34 -14.48 -28.18
N ILE A 360 8.21 -14.34 -29.17
CA ILE A 360 9.13 -15.41 -29.59
C ILE A 360 10.06 -15.82 -28.45
N VAL A 361 10.60 -14.84 -27.68
CA VAL A 361 11.43 -15.12 -26.52
C VAL A 361 10.65 -15.89 -25.44
N LEU A 362 9.40 -15.51 -25.17
CA LEU A 362 8.57 -16.23 -24.21
C LEU A 362 8.25 -17.66 -24.65
N ASP A 363 7.91 -17.85 -25.92
CA ASP A 363 7.62 -19.17 -26.51
C ASP A 363 8.85 -20.10 -26.44
N ARG A 364 10.03 -19.53 -26.74
CA ARG A 364 11.31 -20.22 -26.59
C ARG A 364 11.57 -20.62 -25.14
N LEU A 365 11.42 -19.70 -24.18
CA LEU A 365 11.62 -19.99 -22.76
C LEU A 365 10.62 -21.04 -22.25
N GLN A 366 9.38 -21.04 -22.73
CA GLN A 366 8.37 -22.04 -22.37
C GLN A 366 8.75 -23.44 -22.86
N THR A 367 9.38 -23.53 -24.02
CA THR A 367 9.86 -24.80 -24.59
C THR A 367 11.13 -25.28 -23.91
N GLU A 368 12.10 -24.39 -23.67
CA GLU A 368 13.40 -24.73 -23.07
C GLU A 368 13.32 -24.99 -21.56
N GLU A 369 12.51 -24.21 -20.83
CA GLU A 369 12.44 -24.25 -19.37
C GLU A 369 10.98 -24.20 -18.87
N PRO A 370 10.19 -25.27 -19.10
CA PRO A 370 8.76 -25.29 -18.74
C PRO A 370 8.53 -25.08 -17.23
N THR A 371 9.51 -25.43 -16.38
CA THR A 371 9.42 -25.24 -14.92
C THR A 371 9.39 -23.77 -14.47
N LEU A 372 9.76 -22.81 -15.34
CA LEU A 372 9.58 -21.38 -15.08
C LEU A 372 8.10 -21.00 -15.03
N PHE A 373 7.30 -21.64 -15.88
CA PHE A 373 5.89 -21.35 -16.10
C PHE A 373 4.98 -22.23 -15.23
N TYR A 374 5.42 -23.45 -14.94
CA TYR A 374 4.67 -24.46 -14.18
C TYR A 374 5.40 -24.84 -12.89
N SER A 375 4.74 -24.72 -11.73
CA SER A 375 5.28 -25.26 -10.48
C SER A 375 5.01 -26.77 -10.40
N PRO A 376 5.99 -27.60 -10.00
CA PRO A 376 5.81 -29.05 -9.86
C PRO A 376 4.81 -29.48 -8.76
N TYR A 377 4.27 -28.53 -7.97
CA TYR A 377 3.29 -28.78 -6.90
C TYR A 377 1.83 -28.48 -7.30
N GLY A 378 1.48 -28.57 -8.59
CA GLY A 378 0.07 -28.57 -9.02
C GLY A 378 -0.65 -27.22 -9.01
N GLN A 379 0.07 -26.11 -8.82
CA GLN A 379 -0.45 -24.78 -9.10
C GLN A 379 0.24 -24.21 -10.33
N SER A 380 -0.56 -23.79 -11.29
CA SER A 380 -0.09 -22.88 -12.31
C SER A 380 0.39 -21.60 -11.63
N ARG A 381 1.61 -21.13 -11.95
CA ARG A 381 2.09 -19.80 -11.49
C ARG A 381 1.33 -18.64 -12.16
N SER A 382 0.28 -18.98 -12.90
CA SER A 382 -0.64 -18.12 -13.61
C SER A 382 -1.92 -18.93 -13.91
N ALA A 383 -3.11 -18.41 -13.63
CA ALA A 383 -4.32 -18.87 -14.33
C ALA A 383 -4.21 -18.64 -15.87
N ASP A 384 -3.17 -17.93 -16.31
CA ASP A 384 -2.85 -17.53 -17.69
C ASP A 384 -1.74 -18.40 -18.34
N SER A 385 -1.52 -19.65 -17.92
CA SER A 385 -0.37 -20.47 -18.37
C SER A 385 -0.52 -21.03 -19.79
N ALA A 386 -1.71 -20.90 -20.39
CA ALA A 386 -1.87 -21.11 -21.82
C ALA A 386 -1.30 -19.90 -22.57
N VAL A 387 -0.48 -20.15 -23.59
CA VAL A 387 -0.08 -19.11 -24.57
C VAL A 387 -1.36 -18.42 -25.02
N LEU A 388 -1.49 -17.14 -24.67
CA LEU A 388 -2.64 -16.31 -25.01
C LEU A 388 -2.96 -16.52 -26.49
N SER A 389 -4.19 -16.95 -26.78
CA SER A 389 -4.68 -17.07 -28.16
C SER A 389 -4.49 -15.73 -28.89
N PRO A 390 -4.48 -15.70 -30.24
CA PRO A 390 -4.36 -14.44 -30.98
C PRO A 390 -5.39 -13.36 -30.55
N GLU A 391 -6.57 -13.76 -30.05
CA GLU A 391 -7.56 -12.85 -29.46
C GLU A 391 -7.17 -12.38 -28.05
N GLU A 392 -6.58 -13.26 -27.24
CA GLU A 392 -6.12 -12.91 -25.90
C GLU A 392 -4.84 -12.05 -25.92
N ARG A 393 -3.99 -12.21 -26.94
CA ARG A 393 -2.91 -11.25 -27.22
C ARG A 393 -3.48 -9.87 -27.50
N ARG A 394 -4.60 -9.76 -28.22
CA ARG A 394 -5.28 -8.47 -28.45
C ARG A 394 -5.86 -7.88 -27.16
N THR A 395 -6.37 -8.68 -26.22
CA THR A 395 -6.83 -8.16 -24.92
C THR A 395 -5.69 -7.85 -23.94
N ALA A 396 -4.56 -8.55 -23.99
CA ALA A 396 -3.33 -8.16 -23.27
C ALA A 396 -2.76 -6.84 -23.80
N ILE A 397 -2.82 -6.63 -25.12
CA ILE A 397 -2.56 -5.34 -25.79
C ILE A 397 -3.61 -4.28 -25.38
N ALA A 398 -4.85 -4.70 -25.10
CA ALA A 398 -5.95 -3.79 -24.72
C ALA A 398 -6.08 -3.51 -23.22
N GLN A 399 -5.33 -4.17 -22.33
CA GLN A 399 -5.19 -3.72 -20.95
C GLN A 399 -4.21 -2.54 -20.93
N PRO A 400 -4.69 -1.29 -20.76
CA PRO A 400 -3.77 -0.20 -20.67
C PRO A 400 -3.16 -0.22 -19.26
N THR A 401 -1.86 -0.49 -19.16
CA THR A 401 -1.03 0.42 -18.37
C THR A 401 -1.29 1.80 -18.97
N VAL A 402 -2.17 2.58 -18.34
CA VAL A 402 -2.61 3.89 -18.86
C VAL A 402 -1.40 4.84 -18.85
N TYR A 403 -0.63 4.77 -19.93
CA TYR A 403 0.24 5.79 -20.46
C TYR A 403 -0.33 6.19 -21.82
N LYS A 404 -1.25 7.16 -21.81
CA LYS A 404 -1.51 7.99 -22.98
C LYS A 404 -1.64 9.44 -22.54
N SER A 405 -0.66 10.23 -22.95
CA SER A 405 -0.72 11.68 -22.98
C SER A 405 -1.78 12.16 -23.97
N ALA A 406 -2.31 13.35 -23.66
CA ALA A 406 -2.90 14.32 -24.57
C ALA A 406 -4.25 14.00 -25.25
N ASN A 407 -5.24 14.76 -24.77
CA ASN A 407 -5.99 15.72 -25.57
C ASN A 407 -6.78 15.18 -26.77
N ARG A 408 -8.09 14.95 -26.56
CA ARG A 408 -9.12 15.16 -27.59
C ARG A 408 -10.49 15.35 -26.91
N ASN A 409 -11.07 16.54 -27.07
CA ASN A 409 -12.52 16.74 -26.99
C ASN A 409 -13.22 15.77 -27.94
N PRO A 410 -14.42 15.31 -27.57
CA PRO A 410 -15.54 15.62 -28.46
C PRO A 410 -16.81 15.96 -27.68
N ALA A 411 -17.29 17.19 -27.88
CA ALA A 411 -18.71 17.44 -27.94
C ALA A 411 -19.27 16.86 -29.26
N ALA A 412 -20.55 16.50 -29.23
CA ALA A 412 -21.40 16.08 -30.35
C ALA A 412 -21.19 14.64 -30.90
N HIS A 413 -22.05 13.73 -30.46
CA HIS A 413 -23.03 13.13 -31.38
C HIS A 413 -24.18 12.44 -30.64
N ARG A 414 -25.35 13.06 -30.78
CA ARG A 414 -26.69 12.56 -30.46
C ARG A 414 -27.19 11.70 -31.63
N LYS A 415 -27.52 10.42 -31.39
CA LYS A 415 -28.39 9.58 -32.26
C LYS A 415 -29.15 8.59 -31.35
N THR A 416 -30.40 8.91 -30.99
CA THR A 416 -31.65 8.39 -31.59
C THR A 416 -31.91 6.91 -31.35
N LYS A 417 -32.80 6.61 -30.38
CA LYS A 417 -33.59 5.37 -30.32
C LYS A 417 -34.94 5.64 -31.03
N PRO A 418 -35.44 4.76 -31.92
CA PRO A 418 -36.82 4.85 -32.38
C PRO A 418 -37.73 4.13 -31.37
N SER A 419 -38.69 4.87 -30.81
CA SER A 419 -39.82 4.29 -30.10
C SER A 419 -41.01 4.26 -31.04
N THR A 420 -41.71 3.15 -30.97
CA THR A 420 -42.85 2.73 -31.79
C THR A 420 -44.03 3.71 -31.76
N ARG A 421 -44.65 3.80 -32.93
CA ARG A 421 -45.83 4.58 -33.30
C ARG A 421 -47.10 3.90 -32.75
N ASN A 422 -47.95 4.63 -32.04
CA ASN A 422 -49.40 4.44 -32.18
C ASN A 422 -50.19 5.73 -31.85
N THR A 423 -50.66 6.35 -32.94
CA THR A 423 -52.00 6.90 -33.17
C THR A 423 -52.77 7.59 -32.03
N LYS A 424 -52.99 8.91 -32.13
CA LYS A 424 -54.24 9.57 -32.57
C LYS A 424 -54.20 11.10 -32.33
N HIS A 425 -54.77 11.85 -33.29
CA HIS A 425 -55.54 13.12 -33.24
C HIS A 425 -55.10 14.20 -32.21
N THR A 426 -54.96 15.51 -32.51
CA THR A 426 -55.72 16.41 -33.40
C THR A 426 -55.03 17.80 -33.41
N SER A 427 -55.09 18.46 -34.57
CA SER A 427 -55.24 19.91 -34.86
C SER A 427 -54.59 21.01 -34.00
N ASP A 428 -53.94 21.92 -34.74
CA ASP A 428 -53.98 23.40 -34.62
C ASP A 428 -53.39 24.04 -33.34
N ALA A 429 -52.79 25.23 -33.32
CA ALA A 429 -52.27 26.20 -34.28
C ALA A 429 -51.44 27.22 -33.46
N ASP A 430 -50.58 27.95 -34.15
CA ASP A 430 -50.11 29.31 -33.87
C ASP A 430 -49.31 29.70 -32.61
N ALA A 431 -48.11 30.22 -32.91
CA ALA A 431 -47.54 31.50 -32.52
C ALA A 431 -47.78 32.04 -31.10
N THR A 432 -46.71 32.52 -30.46
CA THR A 432 -46.41 33.97 -30.36
C THR A 432 -45.13 34.21 -29.55
N LEU A 433 -44.31 35.12 -30.07
CA LEU A 433 -43.14 35.77 -29.47
C LEU A 433 -43.46 36.42 -28.11
N LEU A 434 -42.44 36.61 -27.27
CA LEU A 434 -42.11 37.95 -26.73
C LEU A 434 -40.77 37.91 -25.98
N ASN A 435 -39.84 38.73 -26.47
CA ASN A 435 -38.70 39.28 -25.74
C ASN A 435 -39.20 40.14 -24.58
N PHE A 436 -38.42 40.25 -23.49
CA PHE A 436 -37.99 41.55 -22.95
C PHE A 436 -36.81 41.39 -21.99
N THR A 437 -35.96 42.41 -22.04
CA THR A 437 -34.59 42.59 -21.56
C THR A 437 -34.47 43.10 -20.12
N PRO A 438 -33.24 43.22 -19.57
CA PRO A 438 -32.93 43.42 -18.15
C PRO A 438 -32.57 44.88 -17.80
N GLN A 439 -32.38 45.18 -16.51
CA GLN A 439 -31.61 46.31 -15.94
C GLN A 439 -31.35 46.00 -14.44
N ASP A 440 -30.09 46.02 -13.97
CA ASP A 440 -29.35 47.14 -13.32
C ASP A 440 -29.96 47.52 -11.94
N GLU A 441 -29.26 47.84 -10.85
CA GLU A 441 -27.93 48.41 -10.64
C GLU A 441 -27.63 48.46 -9.11
N THR A 442 -26.38 48.77 -8.76
CA THR A 442 -25.89 49.47 -7.53
C THR A 442 -25.99 48.79 -6.14
N ASP A 443 -25.21 49.14 -5.11
CA ASP A 443 -23.81 49.57 -4.88
C ASP A 443 -23.67 49.75 -3.34
N SER A 444 -22.44 49.92 -2.82
CA SER A 444 -22.04 50.32 -1.44
C SER A 444 -22.10 49.22 -0.34
N GLY A 445 -21.19 49.11 0.64
CA GLY A 445 -20.04 49.91 1.06
C GLY A 445 -19.96 49.95 2.61
N PHE A 446 -18.82 49.51 3.17
CA PHE A 446 -18.26 49.85 4.52
C PHE A 446 -19.03 49.47 5.82
N ASP A 447 -18.42 48.76 6.78
CA ASP A 447 -17.67 49.37 7.90
C ASP A 447 -17.09 48.34 8.91
N THR A 448 -16.21 48.82 9.77
CA THR A 448 -15.23 48.12 10.62
C THR A 448 -15.52 48.24 12.13
N SER A 449 -14.93 47.32 12.90
CA SER A 449 -14.58 47.41 14.34
C SER A 449 -15.70 47.34 15.41
N ASN A 450 -15.56 46.40 16.36
CA ASN A 450 -15.23 46.73 17.76
C ASN A 450 -15.07 45.50 18.66
N SER A 451 -14.04 45.57 19.51
CA SER A 451 -13.82 44.78 20.72
C SER A 451 -14.21 45.66 21.93
N PRO A 452 -14.52 45.08 23.09
CA PRO A 452 -13.76 45.49 24.26
C PRO A 452 -13.43 44.37 25.27
N LYS A 453 -12.48 44.71 26.15
CA LYS A 453 -11.87 43.95 27.24
C LYS A 453 -12.63 44.05 28.57
N ASN A 454 -12.19 43.19 29.51
CA ASN A 454 -12.12 43.30 30.98
C ASN A 454 -13.31 42.82 31.84
N HIS A 455 -13.09 41.79 32.67
CA HIS A 455 -12.89 41.98 34.12
C HIS A 455 -12.30 40.73 34.80
N SER A 456 -11.84 40.94 36.03
CA SER A 456 -10.87 40.21 36.83
C SER A 456 -11.47 39.56 38.09
N ASP A 457 -10.67 38.70 38.72
CA ASP A 457 -10.52 38.45 40.17
C ASP A 457 -11.11 37.18 40.86
N ASN A 458 -10.17 36.52 41.58
CA ASN A 458 -10.27 35.83 42.88
C ASN A 458 -11.01 34.48 42.97
N ALA A 459 -10.64 33.48 43.79
CA ALA A 459 -9.53 33.24 44.74
C ALA A 459 -9.54 31.75 45.21
N SER A 460 -8.38 31.29 45.71
CA SER A 460 -8.14 30.41 46.89
C SER A 460 -8.84 29.05 47.13
N GLY A 461 -8.01 28.07 47.55
CA GLY A 461 -8.36 26.89 48.40
C GLY A 461 -8.80 25.66 47.60
N GLU A 462 -8.42 24.41 47.87
CA GLU A 462 -7.89 23.76 49.06
C GLU A 462 -7.10 22.50 48.67
N THR A 463 -6.15 22.18 49.52
CA THR A 463 -5.30 21.00 49.56
C THR A 463 -6.09 19.83 50.14
N THR A 464 -6.12 18.66 49.51
CA THR A 464 -6.39 17.41 50.24
C THR A 464 -5.52 16.25 49.76
N MET A 465 -4.72 15.84 50.73
CA MET A 465 -3.76 14.74 50.81
C MET A 465 -4.51 13.40 50.85
N TRP A 466 -4.18 12.46 49.95
CA TRP A 466 -4.60 11.06 50.09
C TRP A 466 -3.37 10.18 50.39
N ARG A 467 -3.41 9.58 51.57
CA ARG A 467 -2.46 8.63 52.13
C ARG A 467 -2.79 7.22 51.60
N PRO A 468 -1.81 6.35 51.30
CA PRO A 468 -2.08 4.99 50.84
C PRO A 468 -2.32 4.07 52.03
N GLU A 469 -3.42 3.31 52.01
CA GLU A 469 -3.63 2.20 52.93
C GLU A 469 -2.95 0.92 52.43
N SER A 470 -2.34 0.28 53.41
CA SER A 470 -1.57 -0.95 53.41
C SER A 470 -2.38 -2.19 53.06
N LYS A 471 -1.77 -3.08 52.28
CA LYS A 471 -2.12 -4.51 52.17
C LYS A 471 -1.81 -5.25 53.48
N PRO A 472 -2.46 -6.39 53.70
CA PRO A 472 -1.73 -7.66 53.84
C PRO A 472 -1.69 -8.44 52.53
#